data_AF-A0A518AWG3-F1
#
_entry.id   AF-A0A518AWG3-F1
#
_cell.length_a   1.000
_cell.length_b   1.000
_cell.length_c   1.000
_cell.angle_alpha   90.00
_cell.angle_beta   90.00
_cell.angle_gamma   90.00
#
_symmetry.space_group_name_H-M   'P 1'
#
loop_
_entity.id
_entity.type
_entity.pdbx_description
1 polymer ?
#
loop_
_entity_poly.entity_id
_entity_poly.type
_entity_poly.pdbx_seq_one_letter_code
_entity_poly.pdbx_strand_id
1 'polypeptide(L)'
;MKQSGQCPKCGSNHVIEDAKAIDHYDYGVQQEMQVGVDRNPNAWIFKAQAKSAVSAWLCAECGYVEFYADDPNTLAKAVQEAKDR
;
A
#
# COMPACT_ATOMS: atom_id res chain seq x y z
N MET A 1 3.89 13.10 -2.27
CA MET A 1 3.40 13.93 -1.16
C MET A 1 4.17 13.68 0.11
N LYS A 2 4.33 12.43 0.59
CA LYS A 2 5.00 12.14 1.86
C LYS A 2 6.40 12.72 2.00
N GLN A 3 7.19 12.71 0.91
CA GLN A 3 8.55 13.25 0.91
C GLN A 3 8.60 14.76 0.67
N SER A 4 7.74 15.30 -0.19
CA SER A 4 7.84 16.68 -0.68
C SER A 4 6.90 17.66 0.02
N GLY A 5 5.87 17.18 0.72
CA GLY A 5 4.75 18.01 1.19
C GLY A 5 3.84 18.54 0.07
N GLN A 6 4.09 18.17 -1.20
CA GLN A 6 3.35 18.67 -2.36
C GLN A 6 2.69 17.53 -3.15
N CYS A 7 1.49 17.79 -3.66
CA CYS A 7 0.77 16.89 -4.55
C CYS A 7 1.51 16.77 -5.89
N PRO A 8 1.96 15.58 -6.31
CA PRO A 8 2.67 15.41 -7.58
C PRO A 8 1.76 15.61 -8.80
N LYS A 9 0.44 15.60 -8.60
CA LYS A 9 -0.56 15.76 -9.67
C LYS A 9 -0.91 17.22 -9.96
N CYS A 10 -1.08 18.05 -8.92
CA CYS A 10 -1.55 19.44 -9.08
C CYS A 10 -0.62 20.49 -8.46
N GLY A 11 0.44 20.09 -7.76
CA GLY A 11 1.38 20.99 -7.09
C GLY A 11 0.89 21.62 -5.79
N SER A 12 -0.34 21.32 -5.34
CA SER A 12 -0.88 21.85 -4.08
C SER A 12 -0.11 21.33 -2.86
N ASN A 13 0.03 22.18 -1.84
CA ASN A 13 0.57 21.82 -0.53
C ASN A 13 -0.52 21.45 0.48
N HIS A 14 -1.79 21.46 0.06
CA HIS A 14 -2.92 21.08 0.92
C HIS A 14 -3.05 19.55 0.91
N VAL A 15 -2.31 18.92 1.82
CA VAL A 15 -2.16 17.48 1.93
C VAL A 15 -2.64 17.02 3.31
N ILE A 16 -3.46 15.98 3.34
CA ILE A 16 -3.81 15.22 4.53
C ILE A 16 -2.81 14.07 4.64
N GLU A 17 -2.06 14.04 5.73
CA GLU A 17 -0.99 13.07 5.98
C GLU A 17 -1.47 11.93 6.87
N ASP A 18 -0.82 10.76 6.73
CA ASP A 18 -1.03 9.58 7.58
C ASP A 18 -2.50 9.13 7.70
N ALA A 19 -3.27 9.30 6.63
CA ALA A 19 -4.64 8.83 6.57
C ALA A 19 -4.66 7.30 6.48
N LYS A 20 -5.59 6.68 7.22
CA LYS A 20 -5.82 5.24 7.11
C LYS A 20 -6.66 4.93 5.88
N ALA A 21 -6.10 4.13 4.99
CA ALA A 21 -6.83 3.55 3.88
C ALA A 21 -7.69 2.41 4.39
N ILE A 22 -8.98 2.47 4.12
CA ILE A 22 -9.95 1.54 4.66
C ILE A 22 -10.52 0.69 3.53
N ASP A 23 -10.44 -0.62 3.69
CA ASP A 23 -11.11 -1.58 2.83
C ASP A 23 -12.41 -2.07 3.50
N HIS A 24 -13.44 -2.29 2.70
CA HIS A 24 -14.72 -2.84 3.15
C HIS A 24 -14.75 -4.31 2.78
N TYR A 25 -14.63 -5.19 3.77
CA TYR A 25 -14.83 -6.63 3.56
C TYR A 25 -16.31 -6.99 3.68
N ASP A 26 -16.79 -7.92 2.85
CA ASP A 26 -18.15 -8.47 2.97
C ASP A 26 -18.43 -8.88 4.42
N TYR A 27 -19.67 -8.67 4.91
CA TYR A 27 -20.11 -8.80 6.32
C TYR A 27 -19.87 -7.59 7.25
N GLY A 28 -19.49 -6.43 6.72
CA GLY A 28 -19.63 -5.15 7.43
C GLY A 28 -18.56 -4.86 8.48
N VAL A 29 -17.44 -5.58 8.45
CA VAL A 29 -16.29 -5.28 9.30
C VAL A 29 -15.29 -4.46 8.50
N GLN A 30 -15.07 -3.22 8.95
CA GLN A 30 -14.06 -2.34 8.41
C GLN A 30 -12.66 -2.89 8.72
N GLN A 31 -11.78 -2.96 7.72
CA GLN A 31 -10.36 -3.33 7.93
C GLN A 31 -9.43 -2.32 7.25
N GLU A 32 -8.19 -2.24 7.71
CA GLU A 32 -7.16 -1.49 7.00
C GLU A 32 -6.90 -2.13 5.64
N MET A 33 -6.82 -1.30 4.60
CA MET A 33 -6.45 -1.75 3.26
C MET A 33 -5.02 -2.30 3.29
N GLN A 34 -4.80 -3.40 2.58
CA GLN A 34 -3.50 -4.07 2.52
C GLN A 34 -2.97 -4.10 1.08
N VAL A 35 -1.65 -4.00 0.94
CA VAL A 35 -0.95 -4.35 -0.29
C VAL A 35 -0.32 -5.73 -0.13
N GLY A 36 -0.48 -6.60 -1.13
CA GLY A 36 0.07 -7.94 -1.15
C GLY A 36 1.07 -8.12 -2.29
N VAL A 37 2.14 -8.87 -2.03
CA VAL A 37 3.06 -9.36 -3.05
C VAL A 37 3.04 -10.89 -3.04
N ASP A 38 2.93 -11.49 -4.23
CA ASP A 38 3.09 -12.93 -4.38
C ASP A 38 4.56 -13.29 -4.08
N ARG A 39 4.79 -14.24 -3.16
CA ARG A 39 6.13 -14.78 -2.94
C ARG A 39 6.64 -15.38 -4.23
N ASN A 40 6.06 -16.49 -4.71
CA ASN A 40 6.40 -17.07 -6.00
C ASN A 40 5.31 -16.75 -7.04
N PRO A 41 5.52 -15.82 -7.98
CA PRO A 41 4.52 -15.49 -9.01
C PRO A 41 4.23 -16.65 -9.98
N ASN A 42 5.11 -17.64 -10.07
CA ASN A 42 4.97 -18.82 -10.92
C ASN A 42 4.32 -20.02 -10.20
N ALA A 43 4.01 -19.91 -8.90
CA ALA A 43 3.37 -21.01 -8.17
C ALA A 43 1.89 -21.15 -8.57
N TRP A 44 1.51 -22.35 -9.01
CA TRP A 44 0.13 -22.69 -9.39
C TRP A 44 -0.79 -22.94 -8.18
N ILE A 45 -0.26 -23.35 -7.02
CA ILE A 45 -1.02 -23.64 -5.78
C ILE A 45 -0.20 -23.13 -4.58
N PHE A 46 -0.85 -22.54 -3.58
CA PHE A 46 -0.26 -21.90 -2.38
C PHE A 46 0.56 -20.62 -2.64
N LYS A 47 -0.07 -19.63 -3.26
CA LYS A 47 0.44 -18.25 -3.31
C LYS A 47 0.38 -17.62 -1.92
N ALA A 48 1.30 -17.98 -1.04
CA ALA A 48 1.45 -17.31 0.25
C ALA A 48 1.86 -15.85 -0.03
N GLN A 49 0.91 -14.93 0.06
CA GLN A 49 1.18 -13.51 -0.11
C GLN A 49 1.82 -12.95 1.15
N ALA A 50 2.93 -12.24 0.99
CA ALA A 50 3.35 -11.30 2.02
C ALA A 50 2.47 -10.06 1.89
N LYS A 51 1.93 -9.58 3.01
CA LYS A 51 1.01 -8.45 3.06
C LYS A 51 1.49 -7.41 4.03
N SER A 52 1.15 -6.16 3.77
CA SER A 52 1.36 -5.03 4.67
C SER A 52 0.16 -4.09 4.58
N ALA A 53 -0.23 -3.49 5.70
CA ALA A 53 -1.17 -2.37 5.68
C ALA A 53 -0.59 -1.20 4.88
N VAL A 54 -1.45 -0.30 4.41
CA VAL A 54 -1.02 0.92 3.74
C VAL A 54 -1.47 2.19 4.46
N SER A 55 -0.54 3.13 4.58
CA SER A 55 -0.80 4.51 4.97
C SER A 55 -0.97 5.39 3.73
N ALA A 56 -1.82 6.41 3.81
CA ALA A 56 -2.21 7.24 2.68
C ALA A 56 -1.91 8.72 2.90
N TRP A 57 -1.48 9.39 1.83
CA TRP A 57 -1.43 10.84 1.71
C TRP A 57 -2.49 11.25 0.69
N LEU A 58 -3.34 12.19 1.06
CA LEU A 58 -4.46 12.64 0.23
C LEU A 58 -4.31 14.13 -0.06
N CYS A 59 -4.29 14.49 -1.34
CA CYS A 59 -4.41 15.89 -1.74
C CYS A 59 -5.86 16.35 -1.57
N ALA A 60 -6.09 17.33 -0.70
CA ALA A 60 -7.43 17.86 -0.43
C ALA A 60 -8.00 18.68 -1.60
N GLU A 61 -7.15 19.18 -2.50
CA GLU A 61 -7.59 19.97 -3.65
C GLU A 61 -8.05 19.11 -4.84
N CYS A 62 -7.25 18.10 -5.22
CA CYS A 62 -7.50 17.33 -6.44
C CYS A 62 -7.83 15.85 -6.19
N GLY A 63 -7.91 15.42 -4.93
CA GLY A 63 -8.26 14.06 -4.54
C GLY A 63 -7.22 12.99 -4.90
N TYR A 64 -6.00 13.37 -5.29
CA TYR A 64 -4.94 12.39 -5.56
C TYR A 64 -4.53 11.69 -4.26
N VAL A 65 -4.42 10.36 -4.30
CA VAL A 65 -4.02 9.53 -3.15
C VAL A 65 -2.70 8.84 -3.46
N GLU A 66 -1.77 8.92 -2.53
CA GLU A 66 -0.47 8.24 -2.56
C GLU A 66 -0.41 7.25 -1.39
N PHE A 67 -0.23 5.97 -1.68
CA PHE A 67 -0.15 4.91 -0.66
C PHE A 67 1.30 4.50 -0.40
N TYR A 68 1.57 4.12 0.85
CA TYR A 68 2.84 3.54 1.28
C TYR A 68 2.58 2.27 2.07
N ALA A 69 3.30 1.19 1.77
CA ALA A 69 3.33 0.03 2.65
C ALA A 69 3.94 0.41 4.00
N ASP A 70 3.33 -0.05 5.09
CA ASP A 70 3.82 0.22 6.44
C ASP A 70 5.06 -0.63 6.78
N ASP A 71 5.20 -1.79 6.13
CA ASP A 71 6.35 -2.68 6.21
C ASP A 71 6.86 -3.10 4.81
N PRO A 72 7.52 -2.18 4.07
CA PRO A 72 8.01 -2.47 2.74
C PRO A 72 9.17 -3.49 2.73
N ASN A 73 9.92 -3.62 3.83
CA ASN A 73 11.05 -4.53 3.93
C ASN A 73 10.60 -6.00 3.96
N THR A 74 9.52 -6.31 4.67
CA THR A 74 8.92 -7.65 4.66
C THR A 74 8.45 -8.04 3.26
N LEU A 75 7.86 -7.11 2.51
CA LEU A 75 7.44 -7.36 1.13
C LEU A 75 8.64 -7.59 0.20
N ALA A 76 9.68 -6.76 0.31
CA ALA A 76 10.89 -6.89 -0.51
C ALA A 76 11.60 -8.23 -0.26
N LYS A 77 11.75 -8.63 1.01
CA LYS A 77 12.34 -9.92 1.40
C LYS A 77 11.54 -11.08 0.83
N ALA A 78 10.21 -11.03 0.91
CA ALA A 78 9.32 -12.06 0.40
C ALA A 78 9.46 -12.30 -1.12
N VAL A 79 9.67 -11.22 -1.89
CA VAL A 79 9.92 -11.31 -3.34
C VAL A 79 11.33 -11.86 -3.61
N GLN A 80 12.34 -11.47 -2.82
CA GLN A 80 13.70 -11.94 -3.00
C GLN A 80 13.84 -13.44 -2.73
N GLU A 81 13.32 -13.92 -1.60
CA GLU A 81 13.37 -15.35 -1.20
C GLU A 81 12.74 -16.28 -2.24
N ALA A 82 11.83 -15.78 -3.06
CA ALA A 82 11.19 -16.56 -4.09
C ALA A 82 11.89 -16.52 -5.44
N LYS A 83 12.75 -15.52 -5.69
CA LYS A 83 13.67 -15.52 -6.84
C LYS A 83 14.83 -16.49 -6.64
N ASP A 84 15.22 -16.71 -5.39
CA ASP A 84 16.36 -17.55 -5.00
C ASP A 84 16.00 -19.06 -4.91
N ARG A 85 14.77 -19.44 -5.28
CA ARG A 85 14.25 -20.82 -5.28
C ARG A 85 14.00 -21.32 -6.68
#